data_AF-A0A142XR67-F1
#
_entry.id   AF-A0A142XR67-F1
#
_cell.length_a   1.000
_cell.length_b   1.000
_cell.length_c   1.000
_cell.angle_alpha   90.00
_cell.angle_beta   90.00
_cell.angle_gamma   90.00
#
_symmetry.space_group_name_H-M   'P 1'
#
loop_
_entity.id
_entity.type
_entity.pdbx_description
1 polymer ?
#
loop_
_entity_poly.entity_id
_entity_poly.type
_entity_poly.pdbx_seq_one_letter_code
_entity_poly.pdbx_strand_id
1 'polypeptide(L)'
;MPDRAALLIAVETFFEAGPIVQYAAADCAELFRALPAVGYAQERCTLLAAHRTTKAVIEATLKRLPKIVGDAESLLVLVASRGFNVKGRGYIACADTIVPDPLETALSVADLFAQLSKVKAKEITVLLDIDPLTIAESKLLHPGLDDAELAALLDKSPKCVGLLACAEGERSFESAQLRHGIWRHHLIEAFTGKTRSGVGKDGALTAAALHDFLADAVPRTLRRTYETAQEQTPTLYGEASGAAVVAELEKLLGPGGDLLDPTRMKRVVFRSESRGEVKNLTGYRKGQPIPDRANEWARKYVNRIATADIKADLDNTFDMVRETFGYKRKDLDVSAERDGLGFIRTPDFEYTVALSVNEDDPSEVIWRREVSRLSGPDFVRGEGFRNVFGTMFDKLVFEFAVPVDVADFVDRIEDAPPEGVKVSVASDSGAAVIALTGFAGRVNVTRDAVTIEGQAGNPSSLMEQFLVFLRKFGALGEPKALPSGG
;
A
#
# COMPACT_ATOMS: atom_id res chain seq x y z
N MET A 1 -16.37 -0.21 -18.79
CA MET A 1 -17.21 0.56 -17.85
C MET A 1 -17.31 -0.25 -16.57
N PRO A 2 -17.60 0.34 -15.39
CA PRO A 2 -17.97 -0.48 -14.23
C PRO A 2 -19.16 -1.37 -14.59
N ASP A 3 -19.02 -2.68 -14.39
CA ASP A 3 -20.01 -3.69 -14.81
C ASP A 3 -20.37 -4.66 -13.67
N ARG A 4 -20.05 -4.27 -12.43
CA ARG A 4 -20.34 -5.03 -11.21
C ARG A 4 -21.53 -4.42 -10.48
N ALA A 5 -22.33 -5.26 -9.84
CA ALA A 5 -23.45 -4.85 -8.98
C ALA A 5 -23.21 -5.26 -7.53
N ALA A 6 -23.89 -4.61 -6.58
CA ALA A 6 -23.77 -4.95 -5.17
C ALA A 6 -25.09 -4.84 -4.40
N LEU A 7 -25.26 -5.71 -3.40
CA LEU A 7 -26.32 -5.63 -2.39
C LEU A 7 -25.69 -5.70 -0.99
N LEU A 8 -25.84 -4.66 -0.20
CA LEU A 8 -25.34 -4.60 1.17
C LEU A 8 -26.54 -4.53 2.12
N ILE A 9 -26.59 -5.41 3.12
CA ILE A 9 -27.64 -5.50 4.13
C ILE A 9 -26.99 -5.41 5.51
N ALA A 10 -27.32 -4.35 6.26
CA ALA A 10 -26.73 -4.07 7.56
C ALA A 10 -27.83 -3.99 8.64
N VAL A 11 -28.13 -5.12 9.26
CA VAL A 11 -29.08 -5.21 10.37
C VAL A 11 -28.33 -4.92 11.68
N GLU A 12 -28.20 -3.64 12.00
CA GLU A 12 -27.47 -3.20 13.19
C GLU A 12 -28.31 -3.27 14.47
N THR A 13 -29.59 -2.86 14.38
CA THR A 13 -30.50 -2.77 15.52
C THR A 13 -31.72 -3.64 15.30
N PHE A 14 -32.18 -4.27 16.38
CA PHE A 14 -33.36 -5.11 16.42
C PHE A 14 -34.42 -4.46 17.31
N PHE A 15 -35.70 -4.62 16.96
CA PHE A 15 -36.80 -4.15 17.80
C PHE A 15 -36.90 -4.95 19.10
N GLU A 16 -36.60 -6.25 19.02
CA GLU A 16 -36.69 -7.18 20.15
C GLU A 16 -35.52 -8.18 20.19
N ALA A 17 -35.15 -8.76 19.03
CA ALA A 17 -34.18 -9.85 18.97
C ALA A 17 -32.73 -9.41 19.23
N GLY A 18 -32.25 -9.60 20.46
CA GLY A 18 -30.82 -9.64 20.78
C GLY A 18 -30.08 -8.30 20.76
N PRO A 19 -28.77 -8.33 21.08
CA PRO A 19 -27.95 -7.12 21.14
C PRO A 19 -27.75 -6.51 19.75
N ILE A 20 -27.35 -5.24 19.69
CA ILE A 20 -26.97 -4.62 18.43
C ILE A 20 -25.73 -5.29 17.80
N VAL A 21 -25.55 -5.15 16.49
CA VAL A 21 -24.32 -5.50 15.76
C VAL A 21 -23.53 -4.21 15.53
N GLN A 22 -22.62 -3.88 16.46
CA GLN A 22 -21.95 -2.57 16.45
C GLN A 22 -21.30 -2.26 15.10
N TYR A 23 -21.46 -1.00 14.67
CA TYR A 23 -20.90 -0.41 13.45
C TYR A 23 -21.40 -0.99 12.12
N ALA A 24 -22.30 -1.98 12.10
CA ALA A 24 -22.70 -2.66 10.87
C ALA A 24 -23.24 -1.70 9.80
N ALA A 25 -24.06 -0.72 10.20
CA ALA A 25 -24.61 0.27 9.28
C ALA A 25 -23.53 1.23 8.76
N ALA A 26 -22.62 1.67 9.64
CA ALA A 26 -21.53 2.57 9.26
C ALA A 26 -20.53 1.90 8.31
N ASP A 27 -20.14 0.66 8.60
CA ASP A 27 -19.20 -0.14 7.83
C ASP A 27 -19.73 -0.42 6.41
N CYS A 28 -20.99 -0.88 6.32
CA CYS A 28 -21.63 -1.10 5.03
C CYS A 28 -21.81 0.20 4.24
N ALA A 29 -22.08 1.32 4.90
CA ALA A 29 -22.16 2.63 4.24
C ALA A 29 -20.79 3.13 3.76
N GLU A 30 -19.70 2.79 4.44
CA GLU A 30 -18.33 3.08 3.99
C GLU A 30 -17.95 2.22 2.78
N LEU A 31 -18.16 0.91 2.86
CA LEU A 31 -17.93 0.01 1.73
C LEU A 31 -18.74 0.44 0.51
N PHE A 32 -20.04 0.72 0.69
CA PHE A 32 -20.93 1.20 -0.38
C PHE A 32 -20.39 2.44 -1.10
N ARG A 33 -19.78 3.38 -0.36
CA ARG A 33 -19.15 4.58 -0.93
C ARG A 33 -17.85 4.28 -1.69
N ALA A 34 -17.13 3.21 -1.34
CA ALA A 34 -15.88 2.81 -1.97
C ALA A 34 -16.10 2.04 -3.29
N LEU A 35 -17.21 1.30 -3.41
CA LEU A 35 -17.50 0.41 -4.55
C LEU A 35 -17.30 1.04 -5.95
N PRO A 36 -17.70 2.29 -6.25
CA PRO A 36 -17.52 2.87 -7.58
C PRO A 36 -16.07 2.97 -8.02
N ALA A 37 -15.15 3.18 -7.07
CA ALA A 37 -13.72 3.30 -7.36
C ALA A 37 -13.10 1.97 -7.79
N VAL A 38 -13.76 0.84 -7.48
CA VAL A 38 -13.27 -0.52 -7.70
C VAL A 38 -14.13 -1.36 -8.65
N GLY A 39 -14.85 -0.70 -9.56
CA GLY A 39 -15.49 -1.35 -10.70
C GLY A 39 -16.99 -1.59 -10.59
N TYR A 40 -17.66 -1.05 -9.57
CA TYR A 40 -19.10 -1.21 -9.38
C TYR A 40 -19.91 -0.03 -9.94
N ALA A 41 -21.01 -0.34 -10.61
CA ALA A 41 -21.93 0.67 -11.11
C ALA A 41 -22.84 1.12 -9.96
N GLN A 42 -22.75 2.39 -9.56
CA GLN A 42 -23.45 2.94 -8.39
C GLN A 42 -24.97 2.73 -8.48
N GLU A 43 -25.55 2.86 -9.67
CA GLU A 43 -26.96 2.66 -9.97
C GLU A 43 -27.42 1.18 -9.85
N ARG A 44 -26.47 0.24 -9.88
CA ARG A 44 -26.69 -1.21 -9.66
C ARG A 44 -26.33 -1.64 -8.24
N CYS A 45 -25.93 -0.69 -7.38
CA CYS A 45 -25.60 -0.96 -5.98
C CYS A 45 -26.78 -0.57 -5.07
N THR A 46 -27.12 -1.45 -4.13
CA THR A 46 -28.17 -1.20 -3.13
C THR A 46 -27.64 -1.38 -1.72
N LEU A 47 -27.94 -0.43 -0.82
CA LEU A 47 -27.71 -0.53 0.62
C LEU A 47 -29.04 -0.56 1.37
N LEU A 48 -29.25 -1.60 2.18
CA LEU A 48 -30.31 -1.71 3.17
C LEU A 48 -29.70 -1.56 4.56
N ALA A 49 -30.03 -0.48 5.26
CA ALA A 49 -29.57 -0.19 6.61
C ALA A 49 -30.67 0.58 7.37
N ALA A 50 -30.46 0.81 8.67
CA ALA A 50 -31.41 1.49 9.54
C ALA A 50 -32.83 0.86 9.46
N HIS A 51 -33.87 1.65 9.20
CA HIS A 51 -35.27 1.18 9.18
C HIS A 51 -35.63 0.31 7.96
N ARG A 52 -34.70 0.06 7.02
CA ARG A 52 -34.95 -0.69 5.77
C ARG A 52 -34.52 -2.16 5.85
N THR A 53 -34.38 -2.69 7.06
CA THR A 53 -33.85 -4.03 7.33
C THR A 53 -34.88 -4.96 7.96
N THR A 54 -36.17 -4.65 7.81
CA THR A 54 -37.24 -5.59 8.12
C THR A 54 -37.28 -6.72 7.11
N LYS A 55 -37.76 -7.91 7.51
CA LYS A 55 -37.86 -9.09 6.64
C LYS A 55 -38.59 -8.76 5.34
N ALA A 56 -39.74 -8.08 5.43
CA ALA A 56 -40.54 -7.71 4.28
C ALA A 56 -39.79 -6.81 3.28
N VAL A 57 -39.01 -5.84 3.76
CA VAL A 57 -38.23 -4.93 2.89
C VAL A 57 -37.06 -5.68 2.24
N ILE A 58 -36.38 -6.54 3.00
CA ILE A 58 -35.27 -7.37 2.48
C ILE A 58 -35.80 -8.31 1.39
N GLU A 59 -36.86 -9.06 1.65
CA GLU A 59 -37.46 -9.96 0.66
C GLU A 59 -37.95 -9.24 -0.59
N ALA A 60 -38.61 -8.08 -0.43
CA ALA A 60 -39.05 -7.28 -1.57
C ALA A 60 -37.86 -6.80 -2.42
N THR A 61 -36.74 -6.47 -1.77
CA THR A 61 -35.50 -6.08 -2.46
C THR A 61 -34.88 -7.27 -3.19
N LEU A 62 -34.78 -8.44 -2.54
CA LEU A 62 -34.28 -9.68 -3.15
C LEU A 62 -35.11 -10.09 -4.37
N LYS A 63 -36.44 -9.99 -4.30
CA LYS A 63 -37.34 -10.26 -5.45
C LYS A 63 -37.09 -9.31 -6.62
N ARG A 64 -36.68 -8.06 -6.35
CA ARG A 64 -36.36 -7.05 -7.38
C ARG A 64 -34.91 -7.11 -7.84
N LEU A 65 -34.05 -7.87 -7.16
CA LEU A 65 -32.62 -7.91 -7.39
C LEU A 65 -32.24 -8.24 -8.85
N PRO A 66 -32.89 -9.21 -9.55
CA PRO A 66 -32.57 -9.47 -10.96
C PRO A 66 -32.77 -8.25 -11.87
N LYS A 67 -33.74 -7.38 -11.55
CA LYS A 67 -34.00 -6.14 -12.30
C LYS A 67 -32.98 -5.06 -11.98
N ILE A 68 -32.52 -4.97 -10.72
CA ILE A 68 -31.53 -3.98 -10.27
C ILE A 68 -30.14 -4.33 -10.83
N VAL A 69 -29.75 -5.60 -10.74
CA VAL A 69 -28.46 -6.10 -11.22
C VAL A 69 -28.39 -6.05 -12.74
N GLY A 70 -29.50 -6.34 -13.44
CA GLY A 70 -29.57 -6.26 -14.88
C GLY A 70 -28.67 -7.30 -15.56
N ASP A 71 -27.77 -6.81 -16.41
CA ASP A 71 -26.79 -7.58 -17.18
C ASP A 71 -25.36 -7.52 -16.62
N ALA A 72 -25.18 -7.04 -15.38
CA ALA A 72 -23.89 -7.01 -14.70
C ALA A 72 -23.20 -8.38 -14.71
N GLU A 73 -21.88 -8.39 -14.90
CA GLU A 73 -21.11 -9.63 -14.96
C GLU A 73 -21.06 -10.34 -13.61
N SER A 74 -20.98 -9.57 -12.52
CA SER A 74 -20.88 -10.10 -11.17
C SER A 74 -21.74 -9.33 -10.16
N LEU A 75 -22.08 -10.03 -9.07
CA LEU A 75 -22.82 -9.50 -7.94
C LEU A 75 -22.06 -9.76 -6.63
N LEU A 76 -21.79 -8.70 -5.88
CA LEU A 76 -21.34 -8.79 -4.48
C LEU A 76 -22.54 -8.68 -3.54
N VAL A 77 -22.69 -9.58 -2.59
CA VAL A 77 -23.70 -9.51 -1.53
C VAL A 77 -23.00 -9.47 -0.19
N LEU A 78 -23.21 -8.44 0.63
CA LEU A 78 -22.76 -8.41 2.02
C LEU A 78 -23.96 -8.40 2.95
N VAL A 79 -23.98 -9.29 3.93
CA VAL A 79 -24.95 -9.30 5.01
C VAL A 79 -24.23 -9.23 6.35
N ALA A 80 -24.46 -8.14 7.09
CA ALA A 80 -24.04 -7.97 8.48
C ALA A 80 -25.27 -8.02 9.38
N SER A 81 -25.36 -9.04 10.23
CA SER A 81 -26.52 -9.26 11.11
C SER A 81 -26.18 -10.24 12.23
N ARG A 82 -27.20 -10.69 12.97
CA ARG A 82 -27.13 -11.89 13.79
C ARG A 82 -27.85 -13.07 13.13
N GLY A 83 -27.49 -14.29 13.52
CA GLY A 83 -28.09 -15.50 12.97
C GLY A 83 -28.24 -16.64 13.96
N PHE A 84 -29.16 -17.54 13.65
CA PHE A 84 -29.43 -18.75 14.40
C PHE A 84 -29.84 -19.85 13.43
N ASN A 85 -29.88 -21.10 13.89
CA ASN A 85 -30.32 -22.22 13.08
C ASN A 85 -31.28 -23.15 13.84
N VAL A 86 -32.06 -23.91 13.07
CA VAL A 86 -32.93 -24.97 13.59
C VAL A 86 -32.84 -26.19 12.69
N LYS A 87 -32.46 -27.34 13.25
CA LYS A 87 -32.34 -28.61 12.50
C LYS A 87 -31.48 -28.46 11.22
N GLY A 88 -30.37 -27.75 11.31
CA GLY A 88 -29.45 -27.51 10.18
C GLY A 88 -30.00 -26.53 9.13
N ARG A 89 -30.94 -25.66 9.50
CA ARG A 89 -31.45 -24.57 8.64
C ARG A 89 -31.16 -23.24 9.28
N GLY A 90 -30.35 -22.41 8.62
CA GLY A 90 -29.91 -21.11 9.05
C GLY A 90 -30.92 -20.00 8.75
N TYR A 91 -30.99 -19.04 9.66
CA TYR A 91 -31.83 -17.86 9.61
C TYR A 91 -31.03 -16.62 9.99
N ILE A 92 -31.23 -15.56 9.21
CA ILE A 92 -30.64 -14.24 9.41
C ILE A 92 -31.69 -13.36 10.07
N ALA A 93 -31.37 -12.85 11.26
CA ALA A 93 -32.25 -11.94 11.97
C ALA A 93 -32.42 -10.64 11.17
N CYS A 94 -33.66 -10.17 11.11
CA CYS A 94 -34.07 -8.90 10.54
C CYS A 94 -34.40 -7.93 11.68
N ALA A 95 -34.52 -6.63 11.40
CA ALA A 95 -34.82 -5.65 12.45
C ALA A 95 -36.13 -5.96 13.21
N ASP A 96 -37.09 -6.61 12.55
CA ASP A 96 -38.39 -7.04 13.06
C ASP A 96 -38.44 -8.51 13.50
N THR A 97 -37.30 -9.18 13.67
CA THR A 97 -37.28 -10.50 14.28
C THR A 97 -37.67 -10.42 15.75
N ILE A 98 -38.63 -11.26 16.16
CA ILE A 98 -39.18 -11.31 17.53
C ILE A 98 -38.97 -12.70 18.14
N VAL A 99 -38.81 -12.76 19.47
CA VAL A 99 -38.52 -14.00 20.21
C VAL A 99 -39.67 -15.02 20.15
N PRO A 100 -40.97 -14.62 20.18
CA PRO A 100 -42.07 -15.57 20.12
C PRO A 100 -42.24 -16.28 18.77
N ASP A 101 -41.79 -15.67 17.68
CA ASP A 101 -41.95 -16.22 16.32
C ASP A 101 -40.74 -15.91 15.41
N PRO A 102 -39.55 -16.42 15.75
CA PRO A 102 -38.32 -16.04 15.09
C PRO A 102 -38.21 -16.63 13.67
N LEU A 103 -38.86 -17.77 13.39
CA LEU A 103 -38.82 -18.40 12.06
C LEU A 103 -39.63 -17.61 11.02
N GLU A 104 -40.79 -17.09 11.41
CA GLU A 104 -41.62 -16.28 10.52
C GLU A 104 -41.11 -14.85 10.38
N THR A 105 -40.31 -14.36 11.32
CA THR A 105 -39.81 -12.97 11.34
C THR A 105 -38.32 -12.82 11.03
N ALA A 106 -37.60 -13.92 10.78
CA ALA A 106 -36.24 -13.93 10.24
C ALA A 106 -36.22 -14.37 8.75
N LEU A 107 -35.13 -14.04 8.05
CA LEU A 107 -34.90 -14.45 6.67
C LEU A 107 -34.19 -15.81 6.63
N SER A 108 -34.73 -16.81 5.94
CA SER A 108 -34.02 -18.07 5.73
C SER A 108 -32.80 -17.86 4.82
N VAL A 109 -31.66 -18.47 5.19
CA VAL A 109 -30.46 -18.50 4.34
C VAL A 109 -30.76 -19.19 3.00
N ALA A 110 -31.52 -20.29 3.02
CA ALA A 110 -31.95 -20.96 1.80
C ALA A 110 -32.78 -20.04 0.87
N ASP A 111 -33.66 -19.21 1.42
CA ASP A 111 -34.44 -18.25 0.62
C ASP A 111 -33.57 -17.14 0.03
N LEU A 112 -32.59 -16.64 0.79
CA LEU A 112 -31.58 -15.71 0.27
C LEU A 112 -30.91 -16.31 -0.97
N PHE A 113 -30.32 -17.51 -0.85
CA PHE A 113 -29.63 -18.17 -1.95
C PHE A 113 -30.58 -18.52 -3.12
N ALA A 114 -31.83 -18.89 -2.83
CA ALA A 114 -32.83 -19.12 -3.86
C ALA A 114 -33.12 -17.86 -4.69
N GLN A 115 -33.13 -16.66 -4.08
CA GLN A 115 -33.26 -15.41 -4.83
C GLN A 115 -31.98 -15.04 -5.59
N LEU A 116 -30.80 -15.25 -5.00
CA LEU A 116 -29.52 -15.03 -5.68
C LEU A 116 -29.37 -15.91 -6.93
N SER A 117 -29.89 -17.14 -6.89
CA SER A 117 -29.87 -18.05 -8.04
C SER A 117 -30.56 -17.47 -9.29
N LYS A 118 -31.57 -16.60 -9.10
CA LYS A 118 -32.36 -15.96 -10.17
C LYS A 118 -31.67 -14.78 -10.83
N VAL A 119 -30.55 -14.31 -10.27
CA VAL A 119 -29.73 -13.24 -10.87
C VAL A 119 -28.89 -13.82 -12.01
N LYS A 120 -28.81 -13.06 -13.13
CA LYS A 120 -28.11 -13.47 -14.36
C LYS A 120 -26.59 -13.33 -14.32
N ALA A 121 -26.05 -12.67 -13.29
CA ALA A 121 -24.62 -12.52 -13.07
C ALA A 121 -23.91 -13.88 -13.15
N LYS A 122 -22.75 -13.88 -13.81
CA LYS A 122 -21.91 -15.06 -14.01
C LYS A 122 -21.25 -15.51 -12.72
N GLU A 123 -20.93 -14.55 -11.85
CA GLU A 123 -20.28 -14.75 -10.57
C GLU A 123 -21.05 -14.02 -9.46
N ILE A 124 -21.22 -14.68 -8.31
CA ILE A 124 -21.87 -14.13 -7.14
C ILE A 124 -20.97 -14.39 -5.93
N THR A 125 -20.45 -13.32 -5.33
CA THR A 125 -19.69 -13.40 -4.08
C THR A 125 -20.61 -13.02 -2.93
N VAL A 126 -20.75 -13.92 -1.96
CA VAL A 126 -21.58 -13.71 -0.76
C VAL A 126 -20.68 -13.56 0.46
N LEU A 127 -20.71 -12.38 1.07
CA LEU A 127 -20.00 -12.03 2.27
C LEU A 127 -20.98 -12.07 3.46
N LEU A 128 -20.72 -12.90 4.45
CA LEU A 128 -21.59 -13.11 5.60
C LEU A 128 -20.86 -12.77 6.90
N ASP A 129 -21.20 -11.62 7.49
CA ASP A 129 -20.79 -11.24 8.83
C ASP A 129 -21.95 -11.44 9.80
N ILE A 130 -22.17 -12.71 10.19
CA ILE A 130 -23.35 -13.14 10.93
C ILE A 130 -22.95 -13.59 12.33
N ASP A 131 -23.18 -12.71 13.31
CA ASP A 131 -22.87 -12.99 14.72
C ASP A 131 -23.90 -13.95 15.33
N PRO A 132 -23.55 -14.89 16.22
CA PRO A 132 -24.53 -15.78 16.83
C PRO A 132 -25.63 -15.02 17.60
N LEU A 133 -26.90 -15.40 17.36
CA LEU A 133 -28.07 -14.95 18.10
C LEU A 133 -28.53 -16.06 19.05
N THR A 134 -28.45 -15.79 20.36
CA THR A 134 -29.02 -16.68 21.37
C THR A 134 -30.46 -16.26 21.67
N ILE A 135 -31.41 -17.16 21.41
CA ILE A 135 -32.83 -16.98 21.75
C ILE A 135 -33.13 -17.87 22.96
N ALA A 136 -32.98 -17.31 24.16
CA ALA A 136 -32.91 -18.06 25.42
C ALA A 136 -34.15 -18.93 25.73
N GLU A 137 -35.32 -18.58 25.18
CA GLU A 137 -36.58 -19.28 25.44
C GLU A 137 -36.77 -20.56 24.61
N SER A 138 -35.93 -20.80 23.60
CA SER A 138 -36.07 -21.97 22.71
C SER A 138 -34.86 -22.89 22.74
N LYS A 139 -35.06 -24.12 23.21
CA LYS A 139 -34.04 -25.19 23.15
C LYS A 139 -33.84 -25.77 21.74
N LEU A 140 -34.70 -25.41 20.80
CA LEU A 140 -34.65 -25.91 19.41
C LEU A 140 -33.80 -25.03 18.50
N LEU A 141 -33.54 -23.79 18.92
CA LEU A 141 -32.74 -22.84 18.15
C LEU A 141 -31.31 -22.87 18.66
N HIS A 142 -30.37 -23.00 17.73
CA HIS A 142 -28.94 -22.97 18.01
C HIS A 142 -28.36 -21.63 17.54
N PRO A 143 -27.49 -20.98 18.32
CA PRO A 143 -26.84 -19.74 17.89
C PRO A 143 -25.96 -19.95 16.66
N GLY A 144 -25.92 -18.98 15.75
CA GLY A 144 -25.08 -19.02 14.55
C GLY A 144 -25.70 -19.76 13.37
N LEU A 145 -25.02 -19.73 12.23
CA LEU A 145 -25.38 -20.47 11.04
C LEU A 145 -24.82 -21.90 11.09
N ASP A 146 -25.31 -22.76 10.20
CA ASP A 146 -24.89 -24.16 10.09
C ASP A 146 -23.94 -24.34 8.90
N ASP A 147 -22.73 -24.83 9.14
CA ASP A 147 -21.70 -24.96 8.09
C ASP A 147 -22.10 -25.99 7.03
N ALA A 148 -22.83 -27.04 7.40
CA ALA A 148 -23.27 -28.08 6.46
C ALA A 148 -24.29 -27.55 5.45
N GLU A 149 -25.20 -26.67 5.88
CA GLU A 149 -26.11 -25.97 4.97
C GLU A 149 -25.36 -25.03 4.04
N LEU A 150 -24.42 -24.24 4.57
CA LEU A 150 -23.65 -23.28 3.77
C LEU A 150 -22.79 -23.98 2.71
N ALA A 151 -22.06 -25.03 3.08
CA ALA A 151 -21.32 -25.89 2.15
C ALA A 151 -22.26 -26.45 1.08
N ALA A 152 -23.44 -26.97 1.47
CA ALA A 152 -24.40 -27.51 0.51
C ALA A 152 -24.96 -26.47 -0.48
N LEU A 153 -25.13 -25.21 -0.05
CA LEU A 153 -25.64 -24.11 -0.90
C LEU A 153 -24.55 -23.53 -1.82
N LEU A 154 -23.32 -23.43 -1.33
CA LEU A 154 -22.21 -22.76 -2.00
C LEU A 154 -21.38 -23.72 -2.86
N ASP A 155 -20.96 -24.87 -2.33
CA ASP A 155 -20.09 -25.81 -3.05
C ASP A 155 -20.78 -26.45 -4.27
N LYS A 156 -22.11 -26.56 -4.22
CA LYS A 156 -22.91 -27.09 -5.35
C LYS A 156 -23.22 -26.04 -6.41
N SER A 157 -22.95 -24.76 -6.14
CA SER A 157 -23.21 -23.67 -7.07
C SER A 157 -21.98 -23.40 -7.94
N PRO A 158 -22.06 -23.51 -9.27
CA PRO A 158 -20.93 -23.23 -10.16
C PRO A 158 -20.64 -21.73 -10.32
N LYS A 159 -21.44 -20.85 -9.69
CA LYS A 159 -21.31 -19.39 -9.80
C LYS A 159 -21.18 -18.67 -8.46
N CYS A 160 -21.30 -19.37 -7.34
CA CYS A 160 -21.27 -18.74 -6.02
C CYS A 160 -19.98 -19.10 -5.27
N VAL A 161 -19.41 -18.09 -4.62
CA VAL A 161 -18.38 -18.25 -3.57
C VAL A 161 -18.85 -17.49 -2.35
N GLY A 162 -18.67 -18.06 -1.16
CA GLY A 162 -19.07 -17.45 0.10
C GLY A 162 -17.89 -17.26 1.03
N LEU A 163 -17.78 -16.08 1.62
CA LEU A 163 -16.80 -15.78 2.67
C LEU A 163 -17.55 -15.40 3.94
N LEU A 164 -17.23 -16.06 5.04
CA LEU A 164 -17.81 -15.75 6.34
C LEU A 164 -16.78 -15.03 7.23
N ALA A 165 -17.29 -14.18 8.11
CA ALA A 165 -16.47 -13.46 9.07
C ALA A 165 -15.86 -14.34 10.16
N CYS A 166 -16.50 -15.46 10.50
CA CYS A 166 -16.08 -16.41 11.55
C CYS A 166 -16.56 -17.84 11.23
N ALA A 167 -15.94 -18.84 11.85
CA ALA A 167 -16.33 -20.24 11.70
C ALA A 167 -17.57 -20.60 12.57
N GLU A 168 -18.16 -21.78 12.35
CA GLU A 168 -19.27 -22.26 13.19
C GLU A 168 -18.86 -22.31 14.68
N GLY A 169 -19.71 -21.76 15.53
CA GLY A 169 -19.48 -21.66 16.98
C GLY A 169 -18.62 -20.48 17.44
N GLU A 170 -18.00 -19.75 16.51
CA GLU A 170 -17.28 -18.51 16.80
C GLU A 170 -18.20 -17.28 16.67
N ARG A 171 -17.65 -16.10 16.97
CA ARG A 171 -18.36 -14.82 16.86
C ARG A 171 -17.54 -13.82 16.07
N SER A 172 -18.21 -12.80 15.53
CA SER A 172 -17.54 -11.70 14.84
C SER A 172 -17.35 -10.51 15.77
N PHE A 173 -16.10 -10.06 15.92
CA PHE A 173 -15.71 -9.08 16.93
C PHE A 173 -15.62 -7.65 16.39
N GLU A 174 -15.83 -6.69 17.27
CA GLU A 174 -15.78 -5.25 17.02
C GLU A 174 -14.67 -4.54 17.79
N SER A 175 -14.07 -3.50 17.21
CA SER A 175 -13.05 -2.69 17.89
C SER A 175 -13.53 -1.25 18.08
N ALA A 176 -13.59 -0.80 19.33
CA ALA A 176 -13.92 0.59 19.66
C ALA A 176 -12.86 1.59 19.18
N GLN A 177 -11.59 1.15 19.11
CA GLN A 177 -10.49 1.97 18.60
C GLN A 177 -10.60 2.15 17.08
N LEU A 178 -10.91 1.08 16.35
CA LEU A 178 -11.12 1.14 14.91
C LEU A 178 -12.47 1.80 14.57
N ARG A 179 -13.46 1.71 15.47
CA ARG A 179 -14.88 2.08 15.24
C ARG A 179 -15.52 1.28 14.10
N HIS A 180 -15.16 0.00 14.02
CA HIS A 180 -15.59 -0.95 12.99
C HIS A 180 -15.72 -2.35 13.58
N GLY A 181 -16.47 -3.23 12.91
CA GLY A 181 -16.25 -4.67 13.03
C GLY A 181 -14.84 -5.02 12.53
N ILE A 182 -14.08 -5.87 13.22
CA ILE A 182 -12.68 -6.15 12.87
C ILE A 182 -12.56 -6.76 11.46
N TRP A 183 -13.40 -7.73 11.14
CA TRP A 183 -13.43 -8.33 9.80
C TRP A 183 -13.86 -7.32 8.72
N ARG A 184 -14.91 -6.54 9.01
CA ARG A 184 -15.41 -5.47 8.13
C ARG A 184 -14.39 -4.35 7.91
N HIS A 185 -13.58 -4.02 8.92
CA HIS A 185 -12.50 -3.04 8.82
C HIS A 185 -11.51 -3.45 7.74
N HIS A 186 -10.99 -4.68 7.82
CA HIS A 186 -10.04 -5.19 6.83
C HIS A 186 -10.69 -5.36 5.45
N LEU A 187 -11.96 -5.78 5.38
CA LEU A 187 -12.72 -5.77 4.13
C LEU A 187 -12.74 -4.36 3.48
N ILE A 188 -13.00 -3.32 4.26
CA ILE A 188 -13.00 -1.93 3.78
C ILE A 188 -11.60 -1.52 3.35
N GLU A 189 -10.54 -1.89 4.08
CA GLU A 189 -9.15 -1.61 3.68
C GLU A 189 -8.80 -2.21 2.32
N ALA A 190 -9.21 -3.46 2.08
CA ALA A 190 -9.02 -4.14 0.80
C ALA A 190 -9.75 -3.42 -0.35
N PHE A 191 -11.01 -2.99 -0.15
CA PHE A 191 -11.80 -2.31 -1.17
C PHE A 191 -11.45 -0.83 -1.37
N THR A 192 -10.75 -0.21 -0.41
CA THR A 192 -10.30 1.19 -0.51
C THR A 192 -8.86 1.32 -0.99
N GLY A 193 -8.17 0.20 -1.21
CA GLY A 193 -6.76 0.19 -1.64
C GLY A 193 -5.81 0.68 -0.55
N LYS A 194 -6.20 0.60 0.74
CA LYS A 194 -5.31 0.89 1.87
C LYS A 194 -4.27 -0.21 2.08
N THR A 195 -4.50 -1.39 1.50
CA THR A 195 -3.56 -2.51 1.47
C THR A 195 -3.49 -3.08 0.05
N ARG A 196 -2.32 -3.61 -0.33
CA ARG A 196 -2.12 -4.38 -1.56
C ARG A 196 -2.12 -5.89 -1.32
N SER A 197 -2.20 -6.33 -0.06
CA SER A 197 -2.19 -7.76 0.28
C SER A 197 -3.37 -8.48 -0.40
N GLY A 198 -3.09 -9.62 -1.03
CA GLY A 198 -4.06 -10.38 -1.83
C GLY A 198 -4.39 -9.79 -3.21
N VAL A 199 -3.85 -8.62 -3.59
CA VAL A 199 -4.14 -8.00 -4.89
C VAL A 199 -3.15 -8.47 -5.95
N GLY A 200 -3.65 -8.95 -7.08
CA GLY A 200 -2.86 -9.34 -8.25
C GLY A 200 -2.07 -8.16 -8.85
N LYS A 201 -1.05 -8.47 -9.67
CA LYS A 201 -0.23 -7.46 -10.36
C LYS A 201 -1.03 -6.60 -11.34
N ASP A 202 -2.11 -7.16 -11.87
CA ASP A 202 -3.13 -6.51 -12.71
C ASP A 202 -4.09 -5.63 -11.91
N GLY A 203 -3.96 -5.59 -10.57
CA GLY A 203 -4.86 -4.85 -9.70
C GLY A 203 -6.15 -5.58 -9.37
N ALA A 204 -6.32 -6.84 -9.80
CA ALA A 204 -7.52 -7.62 -9.49
C ALA A 204 -7.40 -8.23 -8.09
N LEU A 205 -8.43 -8.05 -7.25
CA LEU A 205 -8.60 -8.78 -6.00
C LEU A 205 -9.63 -9.89 -6.22
N THR A 206 -9.27 -11.15 -6.01
CA THR A 206 -10.20 -12.30 -6.12
C THR A 206 -10.84 -12.64 -4.78
N ALA A 207 -11.91 -13.42 -4.80
CA ALA A 207 -12.59 -13.88 -3.58
C ALA A 207 -11.66 -14.74 -2.71
N ALA A 208 -10.88 -15.66 -3.31
CA ALA A 208 -9.89 -16.45 -2.59
C ALA A 208 -8.79 -15.58 -1.98
N ALA A 209 -8.24 -14.62 -2.73
CA ALA A 209 -7.18 -13.77 -2.22
C ALA A 209 -7.67 -12.78 -1.14
N LEU A 210 -8.93 -12.32 -1.25
CA LEU A 210 -9.60 -11.58 -0.18
C LEU A 210 -9.74 -12.43 1.08
N HIS A 211 -10.12 -13.71 0.95
CA HIS A 211 -10.21 -14.63 2.09
C HIS A 211 -8.85 -14.85 2.74
N ASP A 212 -7.80 -15.13 1.97
CA ASP A 212 -6.44 -15.31 2.49
C ASP A 212 -5.97 -14.08 3.30
N PHE A 213 -6.18 -12.88 2.74
CA PHE A 213 -5.88 -11.63 3.43
C PHE A 213 -6.67 -11.49 4.74
N LEU A 214 -7.98 -11.76 4.74
CA LEU A 214 -8.81 -11.66 5.93
C LEU A 214 -8.42 -12.70 6.99
N ALA A 215 -8.12 -13.93 6.57
CA ALA A 215 -7.70 -15.02 7.45
C ALA A 215 -6.37 -14.73 8.17
N ASP A 216 -5.49 -13.93 7.55
CA ASP A 216 -4.26 -13.46 8.18
C ASP A 216 -4.45 -12.18 9.01
N ALA A 217 -5.17 -11.19 8.50
CA ALA A 217 -5.31 -9.88 9.14
C ALA A 217 -6.17 -9.92 10.43
N VAL A 218 -7.27 -10.67 10.41
CA VAL A 218 -8.25 -10.69 11.52
C VAL A 218 -7.65 -11.22 12.83
N PRO A 219 -6.98 -12.39 12.87
CA PRO A 219 -6.36 -12.88 14.11
C PRO A 219 -5.26 -11.95 14.65
N ARG A 220 -4.51 -11.26 13.77
CA ARG A 220 -3.49 -10.28 14.18
C ARG A 220 -4.12 -9.08 14.88
N THR A 221 -5.21 -8.55 14.33
CA THR A 221 -5.94 -7.42 14.93
C THR A 221 -6.65 -7.81 16.22
N LEU A 222 -7.19 -9.03 16.33
CA LEU A 222 -7.75 -9.54 17.58
C LEU A 222 -6.73 -9.54 18.72
N ARG A 223 -5.53 -10.06 18.48
CA ARG A 223 -4.43 -10.11 19.48
C ARG A 223 -3.99 -8.73 19.96
N ARG A 224 -4.13 -7.70 19.11
CA ARG A 224 -3.82 -6.29 19.46
C ARG A 224 -4.97 -5.59 20.17
N THR A 225 -6.21 -5.99 19.89
CA THR A 225 -7.42 -5.33 20.38
C THR A 225 -7.86 -5.83 21.74
N TYR A 226 -7.71 -7.13 22.02
CA TYR A 226 -8.21 -7.76 23.25
C TYR A 226 -7.08 -8.32 24.10
N GLU A 227 -7.12 -8.08 25.41
CA GLU A 227 -6.19 -8.66 26.37
C GLU A 227 -6.41 -10.18 26.54
N THR A 228 -7.67 -10.61 26.53
CA THR A 228 -8.02 -12.02 26.55
C THR A 228 -8.06 -12.56 25.13
N ALA A 229 -7.39 -13.69 24.90
CA ALA A 229 -7.38 -14.36 23.61
C ALA A 229 -8.82 -14.55 23.09
N GLN A 230 -9.07 -14.00 21.90
CA GLN A 230 -10.30 -14.18 21.14
C GLN A 230 -9.97 -14.97 19.88
N GLU A 231 -10.94 -15.72 19.38
CA GLU A 231 -10.82 -16.53 18.17
C GLU A 231 -11.90 -16.10 17.17
N GLN A 232 -11.45 -15.76 15.96
CA GLN A 232 -12.30 -15.45 14.81
C GLN A 232 -11.55 -15.91 13.57
N THR A 233 -12.11 -16.91 12.90
CA THR A 233 -11.53 -17.63 11.79
C THR A 233 -12.39 -17.42 10.55
N PRO A 234 -11.99 -16.52 9.63
CA PRO A 234 -12.71 -16.34 8.37
C PRO A 234 -12.73 -17.65 7.57
N THR A 235 -13.88 -18.02 7.04
CA THR A 235 -14.06 -19.26 6.24
C THR A 235 -14.47 -18.95 4.81
N LEU A 236 -14.18 -19.88 3.91
CA LEU A 236 -14.53 -19.80 2.50
C LEU A 236 -15.23 -21.10 2.07
N TYR A 237 -16.31 -20.96 1.32
CA TYR A 237 -17.06 -22.05 0.68
C TYR A 237 -17.23 -21.76 -0.82
N GLY A 238 -17.40 -22.80 -1.63
CA GLY A 238 -17.51 -22.66 -3.07
C GLY A 238 -16.16 -22.34 -3.74
N GLU A 239 -15.06 -22.96 -3.28
CA GLU A 239 -13.69 -22.76 -3.78
C GLU A 239 -13.56 -22.81 -5.30
N ALA A 240 -14.40 -23.59 -5.99
CA ALA A 240 -14.45 -23.65 -7.44
C ALA A 240 -14.71 -22.27 -8.11
N SER A 241 -15.35 -21.35 -7.40
CA SER A 241 -15.60 -19.96 -7.82
C SER A 241 -14.66 -18.96 -7.13
N GLY A 242 -13.61 -19.41 -6.44
CA GLY A 242 -12.68 -18.56 -5.68
C GLY A 242 -11.88 -17.56 -6.54
N ALA A 243 -11.74 -17.84 -7.83
CA ALA A 243 -11.11 -16.92 -8.80
C ALA A 243 -12.00 -15.73 -9.19
N ALA A 244 -13.27 -15.70 -8.75
CA ALA A 244 -14.16 -14.58 -9.00
C ALA A 244 -13.53 -13.28 -8.49
N VAL A 245 -13.41 -12.29 -9.38
CA VAL A 245 -12.82 -11.00 -9.00
C VAL A 245 -13.87 -10.24 -8.18
N VAL A 246 -13.48 -9.64 -7.06
CA VAL A 246 -14.36 -8.87 -6.17
C VAL A 246 -14.09 -7.37 -6.20
N ALA A 247 -12.89 -6.94 -6.61
CA ALA A 247 -12.55 -5.52 -6.76
C ALA A 247 -11.45 -5.31 -7.82
N GLU A 248 -11.56 -4.21 -8.56
CA GLU A 248 -10.53 -3.75 -9.51
C GLU A 248 -9.78 -2.54 -8.92
N LEU A 249 -8.59 -2.78 -8.37
CA LEU A 249 -7.85 -1.81 -7.56
C LEU A 249 -6.73 -1.09 -8.32
N GLU A 250 -6.47 -1.42 -9.59
CA GLU A 250 -5.39 -0.84 -10.41
C GLU A 250 -5.35 0.69 -10.33
N LYS A 251 -6.51 1.34 -10.43
CA LYS A 251 -6.62 2.81 -10.40
C LYS A 251 -6.35 3.43 -9.02
N LEU A 252 -6.71 2.73 -7.95
CA LEU A 252 -6.55 3.23 -6.58
C LEU A 252 -5.12 3.06 -6.11
N LEU A 253 -4.56 1.88 -6.39
CA LEU A 253 -3.23 1.53 -5.97
C LEU A 253 -2.16 2.21 -6.86
N GLY A 254 -2.51 2.57 -8.09
CA GLY A 254 -1.56 2.94 -9.12
C GLY A 254 -0.81 1.70 -9.64
N PRO A 255 0.05 1.85 -10.66
CA PRO A 255 0.81 0.74 -11.23
C PRO A 255 1.35 -0.14 -10.11
N GLY A 256 0.93 -1.40 -10.04
CA GLY A 256 1.43 -2.35 -9.04
C GLY A 256 2.87 -2.79 -9.30
N GLY A 257 3.59 -2.08 -10.16
CA GLY A 257 4.92 -2.43 -10.62
C GLY A 257 5.97 -1.76 -9.77
N ASP A 258 6.84 -2.57 -9.20
CA ASP A 258 8.24 -2.31 -8.87
C ASP A 258 8.59 -1.04 -8.07
N LEU A 259 9.40 -1.21 -7.02
CA LEU A 259 9.92 -0.11 -6.20
C LEU A 259 10.52 1.04 -7.04
N LEU A 260 11.06 0.71 -8.21
CA LEU A 260 11.68 1.64 -9.15
C LEU A 260 10.79 1.94 -10.38
N ASP A 261 9.50 2.18 -10.16
CA ASP A 261 8.58 2.67 -11.17
C ASP A 261 8.96 4.08 -11.67
N PRO A 262 9.29 4.26 -12.97
CA PRO A 262 9.68 5.56 -13.50
C PRO A 262 8.61 6.64 -13.38
N THR A 263 7.32 6.28 -13.34
CA THR A 263 6.23 7.25 -13.19
C THR A 263 6.19 7.88 -11.79
N ARG A 264 6.82 7.23 -10.81
CA ARG A 264 6.96 7.73 -9.44
C ARG A 264 8.30 8.41 -9.19
N MET A 265 9.23 8.40 -10.14
CA MET A 265 10.54 8.99 -9.96
C MET A 265 10.54 10.49 -10.25
N LYS A 266 11.15 11.26 -9.34
CA LYS A 266 11.45 12.66 -9.54
C LYS A 266 12.78 12.84 -10.26
N ARG A 267 13.84 12.17 -9.77
CA ARG A 267 15.18 12.20 -10.37
C ARG A 267 16.06 11.08 -9.82
N VAL A 268 17.10 10.73 -10.58
CA VAL A 268 18.19 9.83 -10.19
C VAL A 268 19.46 10.63 -10.02
N VAL A 269 20.18 10.39 -8.93
CA VAL A 269 21.33 11.21 -8.52
C VAL A 269 22.47 10.33 -8.00
N PHE A 270 23.67 10.49 -8.55
CA PHE A 270 24.89 10.06 -7.87
C PHE A 270 25.24 11.09 -6.81
N ARG A 271 25.42 10.68 -5.56
CA ARG A 271 25.62 11.57 -4.42
C ARG A 271 26.84 11.14 -3.61
N SER A 272 27.55 12.11 -3.06
CA SER A 272 28.50 11.92 -1.96
C SER A 272 28.28 12.95 -0.88
N GLU A 273 28.50 12.56 0.36
CA GLU A 273 28.44 13.46 1.51
C GLU A 273 29.71 13.32 2.35
N SER A 274 30.39 14.43 2.61
CA SER A 274 31.59 14.46 3.46
C SER A 274 31.50 15.57 4.48
N ARG A 275 31.96 15.29 5.71
CA ARG A 275 32.01 16.28 6.79
C ARG A 275 33.30 17.09 6.72
N GLY A 276 33.22 18.35 7.09
CA GLY A 276 34.36 19.22 7.30
C GLY A 276 34.12 20.16 8.46
N GLU A 277 35.16 20.72 9.04
CA GLU A 277 35.01 21.70 10.12
C GLU A 277 34.83 23.11 9.54
N VAL A 278 33.94 23.92 10.16
CA VAL A 278 33.74 25.32 9.77
C VAL A 278 35.05 26.11 9.78
N LYS A 279 35.94 25.81 10.74
CA LYS A 279 37.24 26.49 10.90
C LYS A 279 38.24 26.21 9.77
N ASN A 280 38.01 25.15 8.98
CA ASN A 280 38.88 24.73 7.88
C ASN A 280 38.46 25.35 6.54
N LEU A 281 37.34 26.08 6.49
CA LEU A 281 36.90 26.78 5.27
C LEU A 281 37.84 27.95 4.96
N THR A 282 38.14 28.15 3.68
CA THR A 282 39.13 29.14 3.21
C THR A 282 38.78 30.57 3.68
N GLY A 283 37.50 30.91 3.77
CA GLY A 283 37.05 32.23 4.21
C GLY A 283 37.04 32.44 5.73
N TYR A 284 37.28 31.40 6.55
CA TYR A 284 37.32 31.53 8.00
C TYR A 284 38.54 32.34 8.46
N ARG A 285 38.34 33.18 9.48
CA ARG A 285 39.43 33.94 10.11
C ARG A 285 39.47 33.70 11.61
N LYS A 286 40.67 33.55 12.18
CA LYS A 286 40.87 33.36 13.62
C LYS A 286 40.16 34.45 14.42
N GLY A 287 39.36 34.03 15.41
CA GLY A 287 38.56 34.92 16.25
C GLY A 287 37.14 35.19 15.73
N GLN A 288 36.77 34.68 14.56
CA GLN A 288 35.37 34.68 14.11
C GLN A 288 34.55 33.61 14.85
N PRO A 289 33.24 33.86 15.08
CA PRO A 289 32.38 32.92 15.77
C PRO A 289 32.22 31.62 14.98
N ILE A 290 32.23 30.51 15.72
CA ILE A 290 31.84 29.19 15.21
C ILE A 290 30.35 29.01 15.57
N PRO A 291 29.50 28.58 14.63
CA PRO A 291 28.10 28.35 14.95
C PRO A 291 27.93 27.30 16.04
N ASP A 292 27.02 27.58 16.97
CA ASP A 292 26.57 26.67 18.03
C ASP A 292 25.17 26.10 17.74
N ARG A 293 24.51 26.60 16.69
CA ARG A 293 23.16 26.23 16.23
C ARG A 293 23.05 26.32 14.71
N ALA A 294 22.34 25.37 14.10
CA ALA A 294 22.05 25.36 12.66
C ALA A 294 20.87 26.28 12.27
N ASN A 295 21.02 27.59 12.51
CA ASN A 295 20.00 28.60 12.18
C ASN A 295 20.28 29.34 10.86
N GLU A 296 19.38 30.25 10.44
CA GLU A 296 19.54 31.02 9.20
C GLU A 296 20.81 31.88 9.18
N TRP A 297 21.22 32.41 10.34
CA TRP A 297 22.48 33.13 10.46
C TRP A 297 23.68 32.23 10.18
N ALA A 298 23.73 31.03 10.78
CA ALA A 298 24.80 30.06 10.60
C ALA A 298 24.90 29.64 9.13
N ARG A 299 23.75 29.37 8.49
CA ARG A 299 23.67 29.05 7.05
C ARG A 299 24.25 30.18 6.20
N LYS A 300 23.76 31.43 6.37
CA LYS A 300 24.29 32.59 5.63
C LYS A 300 25.78 32.85 5.90
N TYR A 301 26.22 32.66 7.14
CA TYR A 301 27.61 32.85 7.55
C TYR A 301 28.53 31.84 6.86
N VAL A 302 28.18 30.55 6.96
CA VAL A 302 28.92 29.44 6.35
C VAL A 302 28.97 29.55 4.83
N ASN A 303 27.84 29.82 4.17
CA ASN A 303 27.77 30.01 2.71
C ASN A 303 28.71 31.11 2.21
N ARG A 304 28.82 32.20 2.98
CA ARG A 304 29.70 33.33 2.65
C ARG A 304 31.18 33.00 2.80
N ILE A 305 31.57 32.24 3.83
CA ILE A 305 32.99 31.90 4.04
C ILE A 305 33.44 30.72 3.16
N ALA A 306 32.52 29.89 2.69
CA ALA A 306 32.78 28.76 1.80
C ALA A 306 32.87 29.14 0.30
N THR A 307 32.64 30.39 -0.09
CA THR A 307 32.55 30.79 -1.51
C THR A 307 33.81 30.43 -2.31
N ALA A 308 35.00 30.60 -1.72
CA ALA A 308 36.26 30.24 -2.37
C ALA A 308 36.43 28.72 -2.50
N ASP A 309 36.00 27.97 -1.48
CA ASP A 309 36.06 26.51 -1.47
C ASP A 309 35.13 25.89 -2.52
N ILE A 310 33.89 26.38 -2.63
CA ILE A 310 32.92 25.97 -3.66
C ILE A 310 33.48 26.29 -5.05
N LYS A 311 34.07 27.48 -5.24
CA LYS A 311 34.68 27.84 -6.51
C LYS A 311 35.84 26.91 -6.88
N ALA A 312 36.71 26.58 -5.92
CA ALA A 312 37.83 25.67 -6.15
C ALA A 312 37.34 24.26 -6.55
N ASP A 313 36.29 23.76 -5.91
CA ASP A 313 35.65 22.49 -6.27
C ASP A 313 35.11 22.49 -7.71
N LEU A 314 34.40 23.56 -8.08
CA LEU A 314 33.88 23.76 -9.44
C LEU A 314 35.00 23.88 -10.48
N ASP A 315 36.05 24.66 -10.21
CA ASP A 315 37.16 24.85 -11.14
C ASP A 315 37.89 23.53 -11.39
N ASN A 316 38.19 22.77 -10.32
CA ASN A 316 38.81 21.44 -10.44
C ASN A 316 37.93 20.47 -11.24
N THR A 317 36.62 20.45 -10.96
CA THR A 317 35.68 19.57 -11.66
C THR A 317 35.49 19.98 -13.12
N PHE A 318 35.45 21.28 -13.40
CA PHE A 318 35.35 21.83 -14.74
C PHE A 318 36.51 21.40 -15.63
N ASP A 319 37.75 21.48 -15.12
CA ASP A 319 38.94 21.10 -15.88
C ASP A 319 38.91 19.61 -16.24
N MET A 320 38.60 18.74 -15.26
CA MET A 320 38.47 17.28 -15.48
C MET A 320 37.37 16.96 -16.51
N VAL A 321 36.20 17.58 -16.38
CA VAL A 321 35.05 17.38 -17.27
C VAL A 321 35.39 17.84 -18.69
N ARG A 322 35.97 19.03 -18.83
CA ARG A 322 36.33 19.60 -20.13
C ARG A 322 37.38 18.77 -20.86
N GLU A 323 38.41 18.32 -20.15
CA GLU A 323 39.49 17.50 -20.73
C GLU A 323 38.97 16.12 -21.15
N THR A 324 38.18 15.47 -20.29
CA THR A 324 37.75 14.08 -20.52
C THR A 324 36.65 13.96 -21.58
N PHE A 325 35.67 14.86 -21.57
CA PHE A 325 34.51 14.78 -22.48
C PHE A 325 34.65 15.66 -23.73
N GLY A 326 35.68 16.52 -23.80
CA GLY A 326 35.93 17.37 -24.97
C GLY A 326 34.90 18.49 -25.18
N TYR A 327 34.13 18.87 -24.15
CA TYR A 327 33.14 19.94 -24.23
C TYR A 327 33.78 21.28 -24.58
N LYS A 328 33.10 22.08 -25.41
CA LYS A 328 33.53 23.44 -25.73
C LYS A 328 33.03 24.41 -24.67
N ARG A 329 33.61 25.61 -24.63
CA ARG A 329 33.22 26.69 -23.70
C ARG A 329 31.73 27.09 -23.80
N LYS A 330 31.08 26.82 -24.92
CA LYS A 330 29.65 27.10 -25.12
C LYS A 330 28.72 25.99 -24.61
N ASP A 331 29.28 24.79 -24.38
CA ASP A 331 28.53 23.61 -23.92
C ASP A 331 28.53 23.52 -22.38
N LEU A 332 29.28 24.40 -21.71
CA LEU A 332 29.44 24.42 -20.25
C LEU A 332 28.88 25.72 -19.68
N ASP A 333 27.98 25.61 -18.72
CA ASP A 333 27.48 26.71 -17.89
C ASP A 333 27.88 26.44 -16.44
N VAL A 334 28.69 27.33 -15.87
CA VAL A 334 29.27 27.18 -14.53
C VAL A 334 28.86 28.39 -13.70
N SER A 335 28.28 28.13 -12.52
CA SER A 335 27.90 29.17 -11.59
C SER A 335 28.21 28.76 -10.16
N ALA A 336 28.74 29.69 -9.38
CA ALA A 336 28.80 29.62 -7.93
C ALA A 336 27.79 30.61 -7.37
N GLU A 337 26.70 30.11 -6.82
CA GLU A 337 25.67 30.92 -6.19
C GLU A 337 26.10 31.35 -4.78
N ARG A 338 25.54 32.48 -4.31
CA ARG A 338 25.93 33.07 -3.00
C ARG A 338 25.27 32.36 -1.81
N ASP A 339 24.43 31.37 -2.07
CA ASP A 339 23.62 30.62 -1.10
C ASP A 339 24.25 29.27 -0.73
N GLY A 340 25.53 29.06 -1.03
CA GLY A 340 26.25 27.83 -0.68
C GLY A 340 26.05 26.71 -1.70
N LEU A 341 25.52 27.02 -2.88
CA LEU A 341 25.36 26.10 -4.01
C LEU A 341 26.24 26.52 -5.19
N GLY A 342 26.80 25.54 -5.88
CA GLY A 342 27.48 25.71 -7.16
C GLY A 342 27.09 24.62 -8.14
N PHE A 343 27.13 24.90 -9.43
CA PHE A 343 26.82 23.91 -10.47
C PHE A 343 27.69 24.04 -11.72
N ILE A 344 27.79 22.92 -12.44
CA ILE A 344 28.28 22.81 -13.82
C ILE A 344 27.18 22.10 -14.61
N ARG A 345 26.59 22.79 -15.59
CA ARG A 345 25.63 22.21 -16.53
C ARG A 345 26.32 21.90 -17.84
N THR A 346 26.04 20.70 -18.35
CA THR A 346 26.54 20.18 -19.62
C THR A 346 25.36 19.62 -20.43
N PRO A 347 25.55 19.25 -21.72
CA PRO A 347 24.51 18.57 -22.49
C PRO A 347 24.13 17.20 -21.91
N ASP A 348 25.06 16.54 -21.21
CA ASP A 348 24.90 15.15 -20.77
C ASP A 348 24.60 14.98 -19.28
N PHE A 349 24.86 15.99 -18.45
CA PHE A 349 24.64 15.94 -17.01
C PHE A 349 24.72 17.33 -16.36
N GLU A 350 24.25 17.41 -15.11
CA GLU A 350 24.47 18.54 -14.21
C GLU A 350 25.22 18.06 -12.95
N TYR A 351 26.40 18.62 -12.72
CA TYR A 351 27.14 18.49 -11.47
C TYR A 351 26.75 19.62 -10.53
N THR A 352 26.50 19.31 -9.26
CA THR A 352 26.28 20.32 -8.22
C THR A 352 27.16 20.03 -7.01
N VAL A 353 27.62 21.11 -6.37
CA VAL A 353 28.28 21.07 -5.07
C VAL A 353 27.54 22.03 -4.15
N ALA A 354 27.12 21.54 -3.00
CA ALA A 354 26.40 22.31 -2.00
C ALA A 354 27.07 22.15 -0.64
N LEU A 355 26.98 23.18 0.18
CA LEU A 355 27.49 23.18 1.54
C LEU A 355 26.42 23.63 2.51
N SER A 356 26.19 22.83 3.55
CA SER A 356 25.22 23.13 4.60
C SER A 356 25.84 22.98 5.98
N VAL A 357 25.30 23.70 6.97
CA VAL A 357 25.65 23.49 8.38
C VAL A 357 25.15 22.12 8.81
N ASN A 358 25.97 21.35 9.54
CA ASN A 358 25.52 20.10 10.14
C ASN A 358 24.55 20.42 11.29
N GLU A 359 23.34 19.84 11.28
CA GLU A 359 22.32 20.11 12.28
C GLU A 359 22.65 19.45 13.63
N ASP A 360 23.36 18.31 13.61
CA ASP A 360 23.76 17.57 14.81
C ASP A 360 25.00 18.19 15.49
N ASP A 361 25.90 18.77 14.69
CA ASP A 361 27.08 19.51 15.16
C ASP A 361 27.29 20.78 14.33
N PRO A 362 26.74 21.93 14.77
CA PRO A 362 26.84 23.19 14.03
C PRO A 362 28.27 23.73 13.84
N SER A 363 29.27 23.15 14.50
CA SER A 363 30.69 23.47 14.25
C SER A 363 31.24 22.79 12.99
N GLU A 364 30.48 21.85 12.41
CA GLU A 364 30.77 21.15 11.18
C GLU A 364 29.89 21.64 10.01
N VAL A 365 30.37 21.36 8.81
CA VAL A 365 29.66 21.51 7.55
C VAL A 365 29.58 20.18 6.84
N ILE A 366 28.48 20.00 6.10
CA ILE A 366 28.26 18.86 5.23
C ILE A 366 28.46 19.35 3.80
N TRP A 367 29.47 18.81 3.14
CA TRP A 367 29.64 18.93 1.70
C TRP A 367 28.78 17.87 1.01
N ARG A 368 27.92 18.30 0.12
CA ARG A 368 27.14 17.41 -0.75
C ARG A 368 27.53 17.68 -2.19
N ARG A 369 27.96 16.63 -2.88
CA ARG A 369 28.21 16.67 -4.34
C ARG A 369 27.22 15.76 -5.02
N GLU A 370 26.67 16.19 -6.14
CA GLU A 370 25.71 15.42 -6.92
C GLU A 370 26.04 15.46 -8.41
N VAL A 371 25.79 14.35 -9.10
CA VAL A 371 25.59 14.34 -10.55
C VAL A 371 24.18 13.86 -10.85
N SER A 372 23.45 14.66 -11.62
CA SER A 372 22.05 14.43 -12.01
C SER A 372 21.83 14.80 -13.48
N ARG A 373 20.57 14.75 -13.95
CA ARG A 373 20.19 15.09 -15.35
C ARG A 373 21.01 14.35 -16.41
N LEU A 374 21.32 13.09 -16.14
CA LEU A 374 22.12 12.22 -16.99
C LEU A 374 21.44 12.02 -18.36
N SER A 375 22.19 12.06 -19.47
CA SER A 375 21.67 11.89 -20.83
C SER A 375 21.21 10.47 -21.14
N GLY A 376 21.70 9.48 -20.41
CA GLY A 376 21.31 8.09 -20.60
C GLY A 376 22.22 7.11 -19.85
N PRO A 377 21.84 5.83 -19.79
CA PRO A 377 22.61 4.79 -19.09
C PRO A 377 23.97 4.51 -19.74
N ASP A 378 24.10 4.68 -21.06
CA ASP A 378 25.36 4.44 -21.76
C ASP A 378 26.41 5.49 -21.42
N PHE A 379 25.99 6.74 -21.20
CA PHE A 379 26.88 7.79 -20.69
C PHE A 379 27.50 7.39 -19.35
N VAL A 380 26.69 6.90 -18.41
CA VAL A 380 27.16 6.51 -17.07
C VAL A 380 28.07 5.28 -17.11
N ARG A 381 27.87 4.38 -18.07
CA ARG A 381 28.73 3.21 -18.29
C ARG A 381 30.03 3.54 -19.01
N GLY A 382 30.11 4.71 -19.64
CA GLY A 382 31.25 5.16 -20.42
C GLY A 382 32.53 5.36 -19.58
N GLU A 383 33.68 5.19 -20.22
CA GLU A 383 34.99 5.39 -19.57
C GLU A 383 35.17 6.83 -19.09
N GLY A 384 34.66 7.82 -19.82
CA GLY A 384 34.73 9.23 -19.43
C GLY A 384 34.06 9.52 -18.09
N PHE A 385 32.87 8.95 -17.85
CA PHE A 385 32.17 9.09 -16.57
C PHE A 385 32.98 8.47 -15.43
N ARG A 386 33.51 7.26 -15.65
CA ARG A 386 34.34 6.56 -14.67
C ARG A 386 35.63 7.32 -14.34
N ASN A 387 36.25 7.95 -15.33
CA ASN A 387 37.49 8.69 -15.15
C ASN A 387 37.30 9.97 -14.32
N VAL A 388 36.19 10.69 -14.50
CA VAL A 388 35.94 11.95 -13.78
C VAL A 388 35.28 11.72 -12.42
N PHE A 389 34.20 10.94 -12.40
CA PHE A 389 33.33 10.83 -11.22
C PHE A 389 33.56 9.56 -10.42
N GLY A 390 34.49 8.74 -10.87
CA GLY A 390 34.61 7.38 -10.42
C GLY A 390 34.71 7.22 -8.92
N THR A 391 35.71 7.85 -8.34
CA THR A 391 35.94 7.77 -6.90
C THR A 391 35.20 8.87 -6.13
N MET A 392 34.41 9.70 -6.81
CA MET A 392 33.76 10.86 -6.22
C MET A 392 32.48 10.50 -5.47
N PHE A 393 31.72 9.50 -5.94
CA PHE A 393 30.41 9.17 -5.41
C PHE A 393 30.34 7.78 -4.78
N ASP A 394 29.64 7.69 -3.67
CA ASP A 394 29.42 6.48 -2.88
C ASP A 394 27.94 6.11 -2.75
N LYS A 395 27.03 6.99 -3.20
CA LYS A 395 25.57 6.76 -3.16
C LYS A 395 24.94 6.94 -4.54
N LEU A 396 23.94 6.12 -4.84
CA LEU A 396 22.98 6.32 -5.91
C LEU A 396 21.58 6.48 -5.30
N VAL A 397 20.94 7.62 -5.54
CA VAL A 397 19.68 8.01 -4.91
C VAL A 397 18.59 8.14 -5.97
N PHE A 398 17.49 7.43 -5.76
CA PHE A 398 16.23 7.56 -6.50
C PHE A 398 15.28 8.37 -5.66
N GLU A 399 15.04 9.63 -6.02
CA GLU A 399 14.06 10.48 -5.32
C GLU A 399 12.68 10.27 -5.93
N PHE A 400 11.67 10.10 -5.08
CA PHE A 400 10.29 9.90 -5.50
C PHE A 400 9.54 11.25 -5.64
N ALA A 401 8.72 11.34 -6.68
CA ALA A 401 7.74 12.41 -6.86
C ALA A 401 6.46 12.12 -6.06
N VAL A 402 6.14 10.83 -5.87
CA VAL A 402 5.02 10.33 -5.07
C VAL A 402 5.60 9.43 -3.99
N PRO A 403 5.41 9.76 -2.69
CA PRO A 403 5.99 8.98 -1.61
C PRO A 403 5.50 7.53 -1.62
N VAL A 404 6.35 6.60 -1.20
CA VAL A 404 6.02 5.16 -1.08
C VAL A 404 5.59 4.81 0.34
N ASP A 405 4.75 3.79 0.45
CA ASP A 405 4.46 3.13 1.72
C ASP A 405 5.57 2.11 1.99
N VAL A 406 6.44 2.43 2.94
CA VAL A 406 7.58 1.58 3.29
C VAL A 406 7.13 0.29 3.97
N ALA A 407 6.06 0.33 4.77
CA ALA A 407 5.51 -0.85 5.42
C ALA A 407 4.99 -1.85 4.38
N ASP A 408 4.14 -1.38 3.45
CA ASP A 408 3.64 -2.21 2.34
C ASP A 408 4.77 -2.80 1.49
N PHE A 409 5.85 -2.02 1.27
CA PHE A 409 7.01 -2.53 0.55
C PHE A 409 7.76 -3.64 1.31
N VAL A 410 7.96 -3.47 2.61
CA VAL A 410 8.60 -4.48 3.47
C VAL A 410 7.73 -5.74 3.51
N ASP A 411 6.43 -5.59 3.79
CA ASP A 411 5.47 -6.68 3.85
C ASP A 411 5.53 -7.53 2.56
N ARG A 412 5.58 -6.89 1.38
CA ARG A 412 5.73 -7.61 0.10
C ARG A 412 7.02 -8.43 -0.01
N ILE A 413 8.13 -7.93 0.52
CA ILE A 413 9.38 -8.70 0.54
C ILE A 413 9.29 -9.83 1.56
N GLU A 414 8.65 -9.61 2.70
CA GLU A 414 8.53 -10.62 3.76
C GLU A 414 7.56 -11.75 3.38
N ASP A 415 6.47 -11.44 2.66
CA ASP A 415 5.49 -12.40 2.15
C ASP A 415 6.06 -13.27 1.01
N ALA A 416 6.92 -12.70 0.17
CA ALA A 416 7.55 -13.38 -0.95
C ALA A 416 9.07 -13.11 -1.00
N PRO A 417 9.86 -13.62 -0.03
CA PRO A 417 11.26 -13.27 0.14
C PRO A 417 12.09 -13.71 -1.06
N PRO A 418 12.64 -12.77 -1.85
CA PRO A 418 13.47 -13.14 -2.98
C PRO A 418 14.77 -13.78 -2.47
N GLU A 419 15.33 -14.70 -3.26
CA GLU A 419 16.53 -15.43 -2.86
C GLU A 419 17.70 -14.48 -2.58
N GLY A 420 18.30 -14.64 -1.40
CA GLY A 420 19.42 -13.84 -0.93
C GLY A 420 19.05 -12.40 -0.54
N VAL A 421 17.79 -12.13 -0.21
CA VAL A 421 17.34 -10.82 0.31
C VAL A 421 17.08 -10.91 1.81
N LYS A 422 17.56 -9.92 2.56
CA LYS A 422 17.17 -9.70 3.96
C LYS A 422 16.71 -8.26 4.11
N VAL A 423 15.60 -8.08 4.82
CA VAL A 423 15.04 -6.74 5.11
C VAL A 423 15.09 -6.51 6.62
N SER A 424 15.41 -5.29 7.01
CA SER A 424 15.31 -4.80 8.38
C SER A 424 14.49 -3.51 8.34
N VAL A 425 13.38 -3.49 9.06
CA VAL A 425 12.48 -2.33 9.13
C VAL A 425 12.67 -1.57 10.44
N ALA A 426 12.63 -0.24 10.38
CA ALA A 426 12.60 0.59 11.58
C ALA A 426 11.30 0.34 12.37
N SER A 427 11.32 0.55 13.70
CA SER A 427 10.17 0.26 14.56
C SER A 427 8.92 1.08 14.23
N ASP A 428 9.10 2.25 13.61
CA ASP A 428 8.03 3.14 13.14
C ASP A 428 7.62 2.85 11.68
N SER A 429 8.25 1.87 11.02
CA SER A 429 8.07 1.53 9.61
C SER A 429 8.33 2.67 8.64
N GLY A 430 9.02 3.74 9.06
CA GLY A 430 9.33 4.89 8.20
C GLY A 430 10.52 4.68 7.26
N ALA A 431 11.35 3.66 7.55
CA ALA A 431 12.51 3.30 6.77
C ALA A 431 12.79 1.79 6.84
N ALA A 432 13.41 1.26 5.78
CA ALA A 432 13.86 -0.11 5.71
C ALA A 432 15.27 -0.21 5.11
N VAL A 433 16.05 -1.18 5.57
CA VAL A 433 17.37 -1.52 5.04
C VAL A 433 17.30 -2.89 4.39
N ILE A 434 17.67 -2.98 3.12
CA ILE A 434 17.75 -4.23 2.37
C ILE A 434 19.21 -4.63 2.20
N ALA A 435 19.53 -5.85 2.64
CA ALA A 435 20.81 -6.51 2.39
C ALA A 435 20.64 -7.61 1.35
N LEU A 436 21.56 -7.68 0.39
CA LEU A 436 21.51 -8.64 -0.71
C LEU A 436 22.76 -9.55 -0.69
N THR A 437 22.57 -10.85 -0.87
CA THR A 437 23.68 -11.80 -1.02
C THR A 437 24.49 -11.46 -2.27
N GLY A 438 25.82 -11.39 -2.12
CA GLY A 438 26.73 -10.97 -3.19
C GLY A 438 26.79 -9.45 -3.41
N PHE A 439 26.16 -8.66 -2.54
CA PHE A 439 26.17 -7.19 -2.57
C PHE A 439 26.81 -6.66 -1.29
N ALA A 440 27.93 -5.97 -1.43
CA ALA A 440 28.70 -5.44 -0.29
C ALA A 440 28.20 -4.07 0.21
N GLY A 441 27.28 -3.44 -0.54
CA GLY A 441 26.65 -2.17 -0.21
C GLY A 441 25.46 -2.31 0.74
N ARG A 442 24.72 -1.21 0.93
CA ARG A 442 23.42 -1.19 1.63
C ARG A 442 22.37 -0.51 0.78
N VAL A 443 21.14 -1.01 0.82
CA VAL A 443 20.01 -0.30 0.20
C VAL A 443 19.11 0.22 1.30
N ASN A 444 18.97 1.54 1.39
CA ASN A 444 18.07 2.20 2.32
C ASN A 444 16.83 2.66 1.57
N VAL A 445 15.65 2.30 2.06
CA VAL A 445 14.36 2.72 1.53
C VAL A 445 13.69 3.61 2.55
N THR A 446 13.28 4.79 2.12
CA THR A 446 12.45 5.72 2.89
C THR A 446 11.22 6.07 2.09
N ARG A 447 10.29 6.79 2.72
CA ARG A 447 9.08 7.28 2.07
C ARG A 447 9.37 8.06 0.78
N ASP A 448 10.48 8.79 0.72
CA ASP A 448 10.76 9.74 -0.35
C ASP A 448 11.91 9.30 -1.28
N ALA A 449 12.63 8.22 -0.94
CA ALA A 449 13.74 7.77 -1.76
C ALA A 449 14.14 6.32 -1.55
N VAL A 450 14.84 5.77 -2.55
CA VAL A 450 15.70 4.58 -2.42
C VAL A 450 17.15 5.01 -2.60
N THR A 451 17.99 4.68 -1.64
CA THR A 451 19.43 4.98 -1.65
C THR A 451 20.23 3.70 -1.67
N ILE A 452 21.04 3.53 -2.70
CA ILE A 452 22.00 2.43 -2.83
C ILE A 452 23.36 2.99 -2.45
N GLU A 453 23.92 2.51 -1.35
CA GLU A 453 25.24 2.90 -0.84
C GLU A 453 26.26 1.83 -1.18
N GLY A 454 27.32 2.21 -1.88
CA GLY A 454 28.41 1.31 -2.22
C GLY A 454 29.61 1.40 -1.31
N GLN A 455 30.56 0.47 -1.47
CA GLN A 455 31.84 0.58 -0.78
C GLN A 455 32.66 1.73 -1.37
N ALA A 456 33.15 2.61 -0.50
CA ALA A 456 33.96 3.76 -0.87
C ALA A 456 35.21 3.32 -1.67
N GLY A 457 35.48 4.00 -2.79
CA GLY A 457 36.74 3.86 -3.56
C GLY A 457 36.68 3.15 -4.91
N ASN A 458 35.52 2.62 -5.36
CA ASN A 458 35.37 2.11 -6.73
C ASN A 458 33.96 2.38 -7.32
N PRO A 459 33.81 3.25 -8.33
CA PRO A 459 32.51 3.57 -8.98
C PRO A 459 31.90 2.41 -9.73
N SER A 460 32.76 1.60 -10.35
CA SER A 460 32.35 0.44 -11.14
C SER A 460 31.62 -0.51 -10.21
N SER A 461 32.07 -0.59 -8.95
CA SER A 461 31.38 -1.32 -7.90
C SER A 461 30.00 -0.74 -7.59
N LEU A 462 29.82 0.59 -7.48
CA LEU A 462 28.51 1.22 -7.22
C LEU A 462 27.53 1.01 -8.40
N MET A 463 28.03 1.12 -9.64
CA MET A 463 27.25 0.84 -10.85
C MET A 463 26.85 -0.64 -10.95
N GLU A 464 27.80 -1.56 -10.74
CA GLU A 464 27.53 -3.00 -10.72
C GLU A 464 26.54 -3.36 -9.62
N GLN A 465 26.69 -2.76 -8.44
CA GLN A 465 25.79 -2.87 -7.30
C GLN A 465 24.37 -2.40 -7.65
N PHE A 466 24.24 -1.29 -8.36
CA PHE A 466 22.96 -0.83 -8.91
C PHE A 466 22.37 -1.83 -9.91
N LEU A 467 23.16 -2.38 -10.83
CA LEU A 467 22.67 -3.39 -11.78
C LEU A 467 22.24 -4.69 -11.10
N VAL A 468 22.93 -5.12 -10.03
CA VAL A 468 22.51 -6.25 -9.19
C VAL A 468 21.17 -5.95 -8.52
N PHE A 469 21.02 -4.74 -7.97
CA PHE A 469 19.77 -4.29 -7.36
C PHE A 469 18.62 -4.30 -8.37
N LEU A 470 18.80 -3.69 -9.55
CA LEU A 470 17.80 -3.70 -10.62
C LEU A 470 17.39 -5.11 -11.02
N ARG A 471 18.33 -6.03 -11.24
CA ARG A 471 17.98 -7.41 -11.61
C ARG A 471 17.10 -8.12 -10.58
N LYS A 472 17.20 -7.74 -9.30
CA LYS A 472 16.40 -8.33 -8.22
C LYS A 472 15.06 -7.62 -7.98
N PHE A 473 14.97 -6.31 -8.21
CA PHE A 473 13.81 -5.49 -7.81
C PHE A 473 13.19 -4.60 -8.91
N GLY A 474 13.75 -4.60 -10.12
CA GLY A 474 13.22 -3.90 -11.27
C GLY A 474 13.09 -4.87 -12.43
N ALA A 475 11.89 -5.38 -12.67
CA ALA A 475 11.62 -6.24 -13.82
C ALA A 475 11.82 -5.42 -15.10
N LEU A 476 13.05 -5.46 -15.63
CA LEU A 476 13.55 -5.01 -16.93
C LEU A 476 12.59 -4.16 -17.80
N GLY A 477 12.59 -2.87 -17.52
CA GLY A 477 12.74 -1.83 -18.55
C GLY A 477 14.02 -1.07 -18.24
N GLU A 478 14.72 -0.56 -19.25
CA GLU A 478 15.73 0.48 -19.02
C GLU A 478 15.12 1.53 -18.10
N PRO A 479 15.84 2.05 -17.09
CA PRO A 479 15.26 3.06 -16.22
C PRO A 479 14.83 4.22 -17.14
N LYS A 480 13.53 4.40 -17.40
CA LYS A 480 13.00 5.61 -18.06
C LYS A 480 13.30 6.88 -17.25
N ALA A 481 13.84 6.70 -16.04
CA ALA A 481 14.41 7.73 -15.19
C ALA A 481 15.75 8.29 -15.70
N LEU A 482 16.39 7.57 -16.62
CA LEU A 482 17.39 8.09 -17.54
C LEU A 482 16.64 8.31 -18.86
N PRO A 483 16.63 9.53 -19.43
CA PRO A 483 15.95 9.77 -20.68
C PRO A 483 16.45 8.78 -21.74
N SER A 484 15.51 8.20 -22.49
CA SER A 484 15.82 7.48 -23.71
C SER A 484 16.55 8.44 -24.65
N GLY A 485 17.80 8.11 -24.99
CA GLY A 485 18.59 8.91 -25.93
C GLY A 485 17.78 9.21 -27.19
N GLY A 486 17.75 10.48 -27.58
CA GLY A 486 17.19 10.91 -28.86
C GLY A 486 18.06 10.47 -30.03
#